data_AF-A0A522V2I8-F1
#
_entry.id   AF-A0A522V2I8-F1
#
_cell.length_a   1.000
_cell.length_b   1.000
_cell.length_c   1.000
_cell.angle_alpha   90.00
_cell.angle_beta   90.00
_cell.angle_gamma   90.00
#
_symmetry.space_group_name_H-M   'P 1'
#
loop_
_entity.id
_entity.type
_entity.pdbx_description
1 polymer ?
#
loop_
_entity_poly.entity_id
_entity_poly.type
_entity_poly.pdbx_seq_one_letter_code
_entity_poly.pdbx_strand_id
1 'polypeptide(L)'
;MKRIIFAFLSVIAVSGACFAADSIPPGMYGFDDGNMSMTMNVMQMPDGKVFIDANGTSKDGKSCRVGDLGEFGGGKLTVGVCRFDITVSGDSFKINDPQNCAACQPGAYISGTYVKK
;
A
#
# COMPACT_ATOMS: atom_id res chain seq x y z
N MET A 1 63.85 -7.13 -0.42
CA MET A 1 63.23 -6.49 0.78
C MET A 1 61.73 -6.62 0.67
N LYS A 2 61.13 -7.01 1.80
CA LYS A 2 59.74 -7.32 2.10
C LYS A 2 58.85 -6.08 2.02
N ARG A 3 57.78 -6.07 1.20
CA ARG A 3 56.58 -5.23 1.41
C ARG A 3 55.33 -5.96 0.92
N ILE A 4 54.73 -6.68 1.87
CA ILE A 4 53.36 -7.16 1.84
C ILE A 4 52.47 -5.91 1.91
N ILE A 5 51.64 -5.66 0.89
CA ILE A 5 50.58 -4.66 0.96
C ILE A 5 49.26 -5.41 0.93
N PHE A 6 48.63 -5.45 2.09
CA PHE A 6 47.27 -5.92 2.34
C PHE A 6 46.30 -5.18 1.39
N ALA A 7 45.73 -5.90 0.43
CA ALA A 7 44.57 -5.43 -0.31
C ALA A 7 43.35 -5.55 0.61
N PHE A 8 42.93 -4.41 1.17
CA PHE A 8 41.72 -4.25 1.97
C PHE A 8 40.51 -4.64 1.11
N LEU A 9 39.84 -5.72 1.49
CA LEU A 9 38.60 -6.20 0.90
C LEU A 9 37.47 -5.26 1.36
N SER A 10 37.19 -4.23 0.57
CA SER A 10 36.05 -3.33 0.80
C SER A 10 34.75 -4.06 0.45
N VAL A 11 34.21 -4.81 1.40
CA VAL A 11 32.82 -5.28 1.34
C VAL A 11 31.94 -4.05 1.51
N ILE A 12 31.55 -3.45 0.39
CA ILE A 12 30.47 -2.46 0.36
C ILE A 12 29.19 -3.25 0.63
N ALA A 13 28.81 -3.31 1.90
CA ALA A 13 27.45 -3.62 2.28
C ALA A 13 26.58 -2.52 1.69
N VAL A 14 25.98 -2.79 0.53
CA VAL A 14 24.83 -2.03 0.03
C VAL A 14 23.71 -2.32 1.03
N SER A 15 23.70 -1.58 2.13
CA SER A 15 22.51 -1.46 2.96
C SER A 15 21.47 -0.78 2.07
N GLY A 16 20.61 -1.60 1.48
CA GLY A 16 19.41 -1.10 0.82
C GLY A 16 18.66 -0.27 1.84
N ALA A 17 18.80 1.06 1.73
CA ALA A 17 17.85 1.97 2.33
C ALA A 17 16.53 1.68 1.63
N CYS A 18 15.75 0.77 2.22
CA CYS A 18 14.35 0.63 1.91
C CYS A 18 13.73 1.92 2.44
N PHE A 19 13.82 2.99 1.66
CA PHE A 19 13.02 4.18 1.87
C PHE A 19 11.58 3.67 1.88
N ALA A 20 10.94 3.74 3.06
CA ALA A 20 9.51 3.53 3.13
C ALA A 20 8.90 4.45 2.07
N ALA A 21 8.19 3.89 1.10
CA ALA A 21 7.64 4.70 0.02
C ALA A 21 6.81 5.83 0.62
N ASP A 22 7.10 7.07 0.25
CA ASP A 22 6.45 8.26 0.84
C ASP A 22 4.99 8.41 0.37
N SER A 23 4.55 7.61 -0.61
CA SER A 23 3.17 7.56 -1.08
C SER A 23 2.87 6.29 -1.88
N ILE A 24 1.58 6.02 -2.09
CA ILE A 24 1.11 5.09 -3.12
C ILE A 24 1.08 5.87 -4.44
N PRO A 25 1.75 5.40 -5.51
CA PRO A 25 1.69 6.07 -6.81
C PRO A 25 0.24 6.17 -7.32
N PRO A 26 -0.12 7.25 -8.04
CA PRO A 26 -1.43 7.33 -8.64
C PRO A 26 -1.64 6.25 -9.70
N GLY A 27 -2.88 5.79 -9.82
CA GLY A 27 -3.29 4.78 -10.78
C GLY A 27 -4.43 3.88 -10.30
N MET A 28 -4.79 2.93 -11.17
CA MET A 28 -5.79 1.91 -10.89
C MET A 28 -5.11 0.67 -10.32
N TYR A 29 -5.71 0.12 -9.27
CA TYR A 29 -5.22 -1.07 -8.59
C TYR A 29 -6.35 -2.09 -8.44
N GLY A 30 -6.00 -3.37 -8.50
CA GLY A 30 -6.90 -4.49 -8.28
C GLY A 30 -6.44 -5.38 -7.15
N PHE A 31 -7.39 -5.87 -6.37
CA PHE A 31 -7.18 -6.94 -5.40
C PHE A 31 -8.24 -8.02 -5.68
N ASP A 32 -7.80 -9.28 -5.75
CA ASP A 32 -8.70 -10.43 -5.85
C ASP A 32 -8.03 -11.62 -5.15
N ASP A 33 -8.69 -12.19 -4.13
CA ASP A 33 -8.24 -13.39 -3.42
C ASP A 33 -9.19 -14.59 -3.59
N GLY A 34 -10.15 -14.49 -4.51
CA GLY A 34 -11.18 -15.49 -4.76
C GLY A 34 -12.39 -15.41 -3.81
N ASN A 35 -12.31 -14.66 -2.71
CA ASN A 35 -13.43 -14.39 -1.80
C ASN A 35 -13.87 -12.93 -1.85
N MET A 36 -12.94 -12.00 -2.04
CA MET A 36 -13.16 -10.58 -2.26
C MET A 36 -12.48 -10.14 -3.56
N SER A 37 -13.18 -9.28 -4.31
CA SER A 37 -12.61 -8.58 -5.47
C SER A 37 -12.83 -7.08 -5.30
N MET A 38 -11.76 -6.30 -5.40
CA MET A 38 -11.74 -4.84 -5.22
C MET A 38 -11.03 -4.17 -6.40
N THR A 39 -11.51 -2.98 -6.77
CA THR A 39 -10.78 -2.04 -7.61
C THR A 39 -10.63 -0.74 -6.86
N MET A 40 -9.44 -0.15 -6.90
CA MET A 40 -9.09 1.09 -6.21
C MET A 40 -8.39 2.04 -7.17
N ASN A 41 -8.94 3.24 -7.34
CA ASN A 41 -8.30 4.35 -8.01
C ASN A 41 -7.62 5.24 -6.97
N VAL A 42 -6.31 5.45 -7.13
CA VAL A 42 -5.52 6.36 -6.33
C VAL A 42 -5.23 7.60 -7.16
N MET A 43 -5.73 8.75 -6.74
CA MET A 43 -5.48 10.02 -7.39
C MET A 43 -4.67 10.92 -6.48
N GLN A 44 -3.60 11.52 -6.99
CA GLN A 44 -2.80 12.47 -6.23
C GLN A 44 -3.39 13.88 -6.37
N MET A 45 -3.55 14.58 -5.26
CA MET A 45 -4.08 15.93 -5.20
C MET A 45 -2.94 16.98 -5.17
N PRO A 46 -3.18 18.21 -5.65
CA PRO A 46 -2.15 19.26 -5.70
C PRO A 46 -1.57 19.68 -4.34
N ASP A 47 -2.31 19.44 -3.25
CA ASP A 47 -1.90 19.72 -1.88
C ASP A 47 -1.06 18.60 -1.25
N GLY A 48 -0.73 17.56 -2.01
CA GLY A 48 0.04 16.40 -1.56
C GLY A 48 -0.81 15.30 -0.92
N LYS A 49 -2.13 15.48 -0.80
CA LYS A 49 -3.05 14.43 -0.36
C LYS A 49 -3.33 13.44 -1.47
N VAL A 50 -4.01 12.34 -1.14
CA VAL A 50 -4.51 11.37 -2.11
C VAL A 50 -6.02 11.26 -2.00
N PHE A 51 -6.72 11.15 -3.11
CA PHE A 51 -8.12 10.72 -3.11
C PHE A 51 -8.18 9.25 -3.47
N ILE A 52 -8.87 8.47 -2.63
CA ILE A 52 -9.03 7.03 -2.80
C ILE A 52 -10.49 6.77 -3.17
N ASP A 53 -10.71 6.22 -4.36
CA ASP A 53 -12.01 5.70 -4.78
C ASP A 53 -11.89 4.19 -5.00
N ALA A 54 -12.44 3.42 -4.09
CA ALA A 54 -12.39 1.98 -4.10
C ALA A 54 -13.78 1.38 -3.93
N ASN A 55 -14.02 0.32 -4.68
CA ASN A 55 -15.22 -0.48 -4.56
C ASN A 55 -14.86 -1.95 -4.72
N GLY A 56 -15.59 -2.81 -4.02
CA GLY A 56 -15.43 -4.24 -4.19
C GLY A 56 -16.63 -5.01 -3.69
N THR A 57 -16.64 -6.28 -4.08
CA THR A 57 -17.74 -7.20 -3.81
C THR A 57 -17.15 -8.56 -3.41
N SER A 58 -17.73 -9.16 -2.38
CA SER A 58 -17.42 -10.52 -1.98
C SER A 58 -18.10 -11.52 -2.91
N LYS A 59 -17.65 -12.77 -2.87
CA LYS A 59 -18.28 -13.88 -3.59
C LYS A 59 -19.75 -14.08 -3.22
N ASP A 60 -20.13 -13.72 -1.99
CA ASP A 60 -21.52 -13.76 -1.49
C ASP A 60 -22.32 -12.50 -1.81
N GLY A 61 -21.76 -11.56 -2.60
CA GLY A 61 -22.43 -10.33 -3.02
C GLY A 61 -22.36 -9.17 -2.02
N LYS A 62 -21.53 -9.26 -0.97
CA LYS A 62 -21.38 -8.20 0.03
C LYS A 62 -20.42 -7.12 -0.46
N SER A 63 -20.73 -5.85 -0.26
CA SER A 63 -19.94 -4.75 -0.81
C SER A 63 -19.05 -4.03 0.21
N CYS A 64 -17.96 -3.47 -0.31
CA CYS A 64 -17.11 -2.47 0.33
C CYS A 64 -17.03 -1.24 -0.55
N ARG A 65 -17.07 -0.04 0.06
CA ARG A 65 -16.80 1.22 -0.64
C ARG A 65 -15.94 2.13 0.22
N VAL A 66 -14.90 2.70 -0.38
CA VAL A 66 -14.07 3.75 0.19
C VAL A 66 -14.01 4.86 -0.84
N GLY A 67 -14.35 6.09 -0.45
CA GLY A 67 -14.45 7.20 -1.40
C GLY A 67 -14.21 8.50 -0.68
N ASP A 68 -12.95 8.79 -0.37
CA ASP A 68 -12.60 9.89 0.55
C ASP A 68 -11.15 10.34 0.34
N LEU A 69 -10.84 11.53 0.88
CA LEU A 69 -9.50 12.07 0.95
C LEU A 69 -8.70 11.33 2.01
N GLY A 70 -7.45 11.03 1.66
CA GLY A 70 -6.50 10.41 2.53
C GLY A 70 -5.14 11.06 2.52
N GLU A 71 -4.39 10.79 3.58
CA GLU A 71 -3.03 11.24 3.78
C GLU A 71 -2.13 10.03 4.02
N PHE A 72 -1.04 9.97 3.25
CA PHE A 72 -0.03 8.93 3.41
C PHE A 72 1.13 9.44 4.25
N GLY A 73 1.58 8.64 5.21
CA GLY A 73 2.78 8.97 5.99
C GLY A 73 3.22 7.82 6.88
N GLY A 74 4.53 7.53 6.90
CA GLY A 74 5.11 6.53 7.80
C GLY A 74 4.54 5.12 7.62
N GLY A 75 4.27 4.72 6.37
CA GLY A 75 3.66 3.43 6.04
C GLY A 75 2.20 3.30 6.47
N LYS A 76 1.49 4.42 6.63
CA LYS A 76 0.07 4.44 6.97
C LYS A 76 -0.69 5.32 5.99
N LEU A 77 -1.92 4.91 5.71
CA LEU A 77 -2.90 5.71 5.00
C LEU A 77 -4.02 6.06 5.97
N THR A 78 -4.23 7.35 6.19
CA THR A 78 -5.35 7.85 6.99
C THR A 78 -6.44 8.32 6.04
N VAL A 79 -7.66 7.82 6.17
CA VAL A 79 -8.83 8.21 5.35
C VAL A 79 -9.97 8.56 6.29
N GLY A 80 -10.35 9.83 6.38
CA GLY A 80 -11.26 10.30 7.42
C GLY A 80 -10.76 9.92 8.83
N VAL A 81 -11.51 9.08 9.54
CA VAL A 81 -11.14 8.55 10.88
C VAL A 81 -10.40 7.20 10.84
N CYS A 82 -10.33 6.58 9.67
CA CYS A 82 -9.68 5.30 9.46
C CYS A 82 -8.17 5.44 9.36
N ARG A 83 -7.45 4.46 9.91
CA ARG A 83 -6.01 4.30 9.68
C ARG A 83 -5.74 2.88 9.19
N PHE A 84 -5.11 2.80 8.03
CA PHE A 84 -4.69 1.56 7.41
C PHE A 84 -3.18 1.47 7.45
N ASP A 85 -2.64 0.30 7.76
CA ASP A 85 -1.22 0.05 7.54
C ASP A 85 -1.01 -0.27 6.06
N ILE A 86 -0.03 0.40 5.45
CA ILE A 86 0.30 0.24 4.05
C ILE A 86 1.75 -0.18 3.90
N THR A 87 1.98 -1.18 3.07
CA THR A 87 3.33 -1.56 2.63
C THR A 87 3.38 -1.53 1.12
N VAL A 88 4.16 -0.61 0.56
CA VAL A 88 4.35 -0.46 -0.89
C VAL A 88 5.56 -1.30 -1.34
N SER A 89 5.41 -2.03 -2.43
CA SER A 89 6.47 -2.85 -3.03
C SER A 89 6.32 -2.88 -4.55
N GLY A 90 7.16 -2.11 -5.25
CA GLY A 90 7.09 -1.96 -6.70
C GLY A 90 5.73 -1.39 -7.14
N ASP A 91 5.09 -2.05 -8.11
CA ASP A 91 3.76 -1.69 -8.63
C ASP A 91 2.60 -2.25 -7.79
N SER A 92 2.86 -2.63 -6.54
CA SER A 92 1.85 -3.16 -5.63
C SER A 92 1.92 -2.50 -4.26
N PHE A 93 0.81 -2.55 -3.54
CA PHE A 93 0.81 -2.25 -2.12
C PHE A 93 -0.11 -3.20 -1.38
N LYS A 94 0.21 -3.46 -0.11
CA LYS A 94 -0.64 -4.21 0.80
C LYS A 94 -1.36 -3.25 1.72
N ILE A 95 -2.68 -3.43 1.86
CA ILE A 95 -3.51 -2.80 2.89
C ILE A 95 -3.74 -3.80 4.01
N ASN A 96 -3.61 -3.32 5.24
CA ASN A 96 -4.13 -3.98 6.42
C ASN A 96 -5.07 -3.02 7.16
N ASP A 97 -6.33 -3.40 7.30
CA ASP A 97 -7.36 -2.74 8.10
C ASP A 97 -7.65 -3.56 9.37
N PRO A 98 -6.80 -3.45 10.41
CA PRO A 98 -6.96 -4.24 11.63
C PRO A 98 -8.20 -3.84 12.45
N GLN A 99 -8.75 -2.64 12.21
CA GLN A 99 -9.89 -2.13 12.95
C GLN A 99 -11.22 -2.37 12.22
N ASN A 100 -11.20 -2.97 11.02
CA ASN A 100 -12.35 -3.10 10.12
C ASN A 100 -13.11 -1.77 10.01
N CYS A 101 -12.35 -0.67 9.88
CA CYS A 101 -12.91 0.66 9.94
C CYS A 101 -13.51 1.08 8.60
N ALA A 102 -13.07 0.48 7.49
CA ALA A 102 -13.60 0.77 6.17
C ALA A 102 -15.09 0.44 6.10
N ALA A 103 -15.84 1.23 5.33
CA ALA A 103 -17.28 1.03 5.15
C ALA A 103 -17.55 -0.22 4.29
N CYS A 104 -17.61 -1.36 4.96
CA CYS A 104 -17.87 -2.68 4.39
C CYS A 104 -19.10 -3.31 5.04
N GLN A 105 -19.88 -4.07 4.26
CA GLN A 105 -20.91 -4.93 4.81
C GLN A 105 -20.28 -6.08 5.63
N PRO A 106 -20.95 -6.59 6.68
CA PRO A 106 -20.38 -7.63 7.55
C PRO A 106 -19.89 -8.87 6.79
N GLY A 107 -18.59 -9.17 6.87
CA GLY A 107 -17.94 -10.27 6.17
C GLY A 107 -17.33 -9.90 4.80
N ALA A 108 -17.39 -8.63 4.40
CA ALA A 108 -16.54 -8.06 3.36
C ALA A 108 -15.36 -7.32 4.01
N TYR A 109 -14.25 -7.17 3.28
CA TYR A 109 -13.02 -6.55 3.78
C TYR A 109 -12.22 -5.91 2.65
N ILE A 110 -11.36 -4.95 3.01
CA ILE A 110 -10.44 -4.31 2.06
C ILE A 110 -8.97 -4.74 2.24
N SER A 111 -8.66 -5.46 3.33
CA SER A 111 -7.30 -5.93 3.62
C SER A 111 -6.83 -6.93 2.57
N GLY A 112 -5.70 -6.65 1.92
CA GLY A 112 -5.24 -7.45 0.79
C GLY A 112 -4.06 -6.80 0.07
N THR A 113 -3.54 -7.50 -0.94
CA THR A 113 -2.51 -6.97 -1.83
C THR A 113 -3.15 -6.44 -3.10
N TYR A 114 -2.96 -5.15 -3.34
CA TYR A 114 -3.44 -4.41 -4.50
C TYR A 114 -2.30 -4.31 -5.50
N VAL A 115 -2.56 -4.74 -6.73
CA VAL A 115 -1.60 -4.73 -7.84
C VAL A 115 -2.07 -3.71 -8.86
N LYS A 116 -1.16 -2.88 -9.37
CA LYS A 116 -1.47 -1.89 -10.41
C LYS A 116 -1.99 -2.59 -11.67
N LYS A 117 -3.08 -2.07 -12.23
CA LYS A 117 -3.69 -2.54 -13.48
C LYS A 117 -3.13 -1.82 -14.70
#